data_AF-A0A109HDR9-F1
#
_entry.id   AF-A0A109HDR9-F1
#
_cell.length_a   1.000
_cell.length_b   1.000
_cell.length_c   1.000
_cell.angle_alpha   90.00
_cell.angle_beta   90.00
_cell.angle_gamma   90.00
#
_symmetry.space_group_name_H-M   'P 1'
#
loop_
_entity.id
_entity.type
_entity.pdbx_description
1 polymer ?
#
loop_
_entity_poly.entity_id
_entity_poly.type
_entity_poly.pdbx_seq_one_letter_code
_entity_poly.pdbx_strand_id
1 'polypeptide(L)'
;MTVPTDPQLLQLATALSDQLRTTRERLVTAESCSGGWIAKAMTDIAGSSDWFDCGMVAYSYEAKQALLGVRPQTLEQHGAVSRETVIEMVSGALVNSGASIAVAVTGIAGPGGGSADKPVGTVWVGWKRRGGYASAQLFTFDGDRDAVRRQTVAAALHGLGALL
;
A
#
# COMPACT_ATOMS: atom_id res chain seq x y z
N MET A 1 9.64 16.17 -5.33
CA MET A 1 8.16 16.32 -5.45
C MET A 1 7.67 17.09 -4.23
N THR A 2 6.62 17.90 -4.36
CA THR A 2 5.99 18.54 -3.19
C THR A 2 5.27 17.49 -2.35
N VAL A 3 5.36 17.59 -1.02
CA VAL A 3 4.68 16.69 -0.09
C VAL A 3 3.17 16.89 -0.21
N PRO A 4 2.37 15.83 -0.48
CA PRO A 4 0.93 15.96 -0.64
C PRO A 4 0.24 16.49 0.62
N THR A 5 -0.61 17.50 0.47
CA THR A 5 -1.46 18.03 1.54
C THR A 5 -2.69 17.13 1.77
N ASP A 6 -3.36 17.29 2.90
CA ASP A 6 -4.60 16.53 3.19
C ASP A 6 -5.69 16.74 2.11
N PRO A 7 -5.97 17.97 1.62
CA PRO A 7 -6.90 18.16 0.52
C PRO A 7 -6.50 17.43 -0.76
N GLN A 8 -5.20 17.35 -1.07
CA GLN A 8 -4.72 16.62 -2.25
C GLN A 8 -4.90 15.12 -2.10
N LEU A 9 -4.60 14.56 -0.92
CA LEU A 9 -4.86 13.14 -0.64
C LEU A 9 -6.36 12.80 -0.70
N LEU A 10 -7.21 13.68 -0.16
CA LEU A 10 -8.65 13.55 -0.25
C LEU A 10 -9.12 13.57 -1.71
N GLN A 11 -8.61 14.49 -2.53
CA GLN A 11 -8.94 14.56 -3.95
C GLN A 11 -8.58 13.26 -4.69
N LEU A 12 -7.41 12.68 -4.42
CA LEU A 12 -7.00 11.39 -4.98
C LEU A 12 -7.91 10.25 -4.53
N ALA A 13 -8.26 10.20 -3.25
CA ALA A 13 -9.15 9.18 -2.70
C ALA A 13 -10.57 9.28 -3.29
N THR A 14 -11.11 10.48 -3.44
CA THR A 14 -12.41 10.73 -4.07
C THR A 14 -12.41 10.23 -5.52
N ALA A 15 -11.42 10.64 -6.32
CA ALA A 15 -11.33 10.23 -7.72
C ALA A 15 -11.23 8.70 -7.86
N LEU A 16 -10.45 8.05 -7.01
CA LEU A 16 -10.36 6.60 -6.99
C LEU A 16 -11.68 5.94 -6.57
N SER A 17 -12.40 6.52 -5.59
CA SER A 17 -13.69 5.99 -5.16
C SER A 17 -14.73 5.99 -6.28
N ASP A 18 -14.74 7.04 -7.11
CA ASP A 18 -15.63 7.11 -8.27
C ASP A 18 -15.30 6.01 -9.28
N GLN A 19 -14.02 5.78 -9.56
CA GLN A 19 -13.58 4.70 -10.44
C GLN A 19 -13.95 3.32 -9.90
N LEU A 20 -13.75 3.06 -8.60
CA LEU A 20 -14.12 1.80 -7.96
C LEU A 20 -15.64 1.55 -8.07
N ARG A 21 -16.46 2.57 -7.85
CA ARG A 21 -17.93 2.50 -8.02
C ARG A 21 -18.32 2.19 -9.47
N THR A 22 -17.74 2.88 -10.45
CA THR A 22 -18.05 2.69 -11.87
C THR A 22 -17.64 1.29 -12.35
N THR A 23 -16.50 0.79 -11.89
CA THR A 23 -15.97 -0.53 -12.27
C THR A 23 -16.50 -1.68 -11.41
N ARG A 24 -17.25 -1.38 -10.35
CA ARG A 24 -17.76 -2.34 -9.34
C ARG A 24 -16.65 -3.16 -8.68
N GLU A 25 -15.50 -2.53 -8.48
CA GLU A 25 -14.34 -3.14 -7.85
C GLU A 25 -14.39 -2.92 -6.33
N ARG A 26 -13.95 -3.93 -5.57
CA ARG A 26 -13.81 -3.87 -4.11
C ARG A 26 -12.33 -3.82 -3.75
N LEU A 27 -11.93 -2.87 -2.91
CA LEU A 27 -10.55 -2.60 -2.53
C LEU A 27 -10.20 -3.22 -1.17
N VAL A 28 -9.01 -3.82 -1.09
CA VAL A 28 -8.32 -4.17 0.16
C VAL A 28 -6.94 -3.49 0.23
N THR A 29 -6.50 -3.08 1.42
CA THR A 29 -5.16 -2.52 1.63
C THR A 29 -4.32 -3.38 2.57
N ALA A 30 -3.01 -3.48 2.28
CA ALA A 30 -2.02 -4.11 3.16
C ALA A 30 -0.87 -3.14 3.45
N GLU A 31 -0.79 -2.65 4.68
CA GLU A 31 0.03 -1.50 5.04
C GLU A 31 1.11 -1.87 6.06
N SER A 32 2.31 -1.33 5.87
CA SER A 32 3.37 -1.36 6.89
C SER A 32 3.74 0.08 7.27
N CYS A 33 4.64 0.74 6.53
CA CYS A 33 5.16 2.06 6.89
C CYS A 33 4.12 3.19 6.85
N SER A 34 3.04 3.06 6.08
CA SER A 34 1.93 4.01 6.06
C SER A 34 1.02 3.88 7.28
N GLY A 35 1.03 2.75 8.00
CA GLY A 35 0.35 2.58 9.28
C GLY A 35 -1.18 2.74 9.24
N GLY A 36 -1.83 2.28 8.16
CA GLY A 36 -3.28 2.37 8.01
C GLY A 36 -3.78 3.67 7.35
N TRP A 37 -2.87 4.53 6.90
CA TRP A 37 -3.25 5.82 6.32
C TRP A 37 -3.91 5.66 4.94
N ILE A 38 -3.55 4.64 4.15
CA ILE A 38 -4.25 4.38 2.89
C ILE A 38 -5.69 3.98 3.19
N ALA A 39 -5.90 3.05 4.12
CA ALA A 39 -7.23 2.66 4.58
C ALA A 39 -8.01 3.89 5.08
N LYS A 40 -7.42 4.70 5.97
CA LYS A 40 -8.03 5.93 6.48
C LYS A 40 -8.49 6.85 5.36
N ALA A 41 -7.60 7.16 4.40
CA ALA A 41 -7.91 8.07 3.29
C ALA A 41 -9.08 7.56 2.43
N MET A 42 -9.16 6.25 2.20
CA MET A 42 -10.28 5.65 1.47
C MET A 42 -11.56 5.63 2.30
N THR A 43 -11.49 5.32 3.59
CA THR A 43 -12.67 5.25 4.46
C THR A 43 -13.21 6.61 4.89
N ASP A 44 -12.42 7.69 4.73
CA ASP A 44 -12.91 9.07 4.90
C ASP A 44 -13.99 9.45 3.87
N ILE A 45 -14.06 8.71 2.74
CA ILE A 45 -15.08 8.92 1.71
C ILE A 45 -16.39 8.30 2.14
N ALA A 46 -17.47 9.09 2.12
CA ALA A 46 -18.81 8.62 2.45
C ALA A 46 -19.27 7.48 1.52
N GLY A 47 -19.91 6.47 2.11
CA GLY A 47 -20.34 5.27 1.40
C GLY A 47 -19.19 4.33 1.02
N SER A 48 -18.03 4.43 1.66
CA SER A 48 -16.89 3.52 1.47
C SER A 48 -17.24 2.06 1.76
N SER A 49 -18.29 1.79 2.55
CA SER A 49 -18.83 0.43 2.78
C SER A 49 -19.19 -0.34 1.50
N ASP A 50 -19.48 0.35 0.39
CA ASP A 50 -19.90 -0.28 -0.85
C ASP A 50 -18.72 -0.93 -1.61
N TRP A 51 -17.51 -0.41 -1.42
CA TRP A 51 -16.34 -0.75 -2.26
C TRP A 51 -15.04 -0.92 -1.46
N PHE A 52 -14.98 -0.61 -0.17
CA PHE A 52 -13.84 -0.92 0.69
C PHE A 52 -14.13 -2.18 1.50
N ASP A 53 -13.29 -3.21 1.37
CA ASP A 53 -13.46 -4.48 2.08
C ASP A 53 -12.80 -4.44 3.45
N CYS A 54 -11.48 -4.26 3.50
CA CYS A 54 -10.73 -4.14 4.74
C CYS A 54 -9.34 -3.52 4.53
N GLY A 55 -8.70 -3.14 5.64
CA GLY A 55 -7.30 -2.72 5.68
C GLY A 55 -6.53 -3.58 6.69
N MET A 56 -5.35 -4.05 6.31
CA MET A 56 -4.48 -4.89 7.13
C MET A 56 -3.18 -4.16 7.41
N VAL A 57 -2.91 -3.82 8.67
CA VAL A 57 -1.63 -3.21 9.07
C VAL A 57 -0.68 -4.31 9.55
N ALA A 58 0.24 -4.75 8.69
CA ALA A 58 1.18 -5.83 8.94
C ALA A 58 2.62 -5.31 9.10
N TYR A 59 2.94 -4.79 10.30
CA TYR A 59 4.20 -4.09 10.54
C TYR A 59 5.39 -5.04 10.77
N SER A 60 5.22 -6.08 11.58
CA SER A 60 6.29 -7.05 11.90
C SER A 60 6.44 -8.13 10.83
N TYR A 61 7.52 -8.91 10.90
CA TYR A 61 7.72 -10.06 10.02
C TYR A 61 6.63 -11.11 10.25
N GLU A 62 6.31 -11.39 11.51
CA GLU A 62 5.27 -12.33 11.93
C GLU A 62 3.90 -11.89 11.44
N ALA A 63 3.58 -10.59 11.52
CA ALA A 63 2.32 -10.06 11.01
C ALA A 63 2.21 -10.21 9.48
N LYS A 64 3.31 -9.98 8.74
CA LYS A 64 3.35 -10.21 7.27
C LYS A 64 3.12 -11.68 6.93
N GLN A 65 3.68 -12.60 7.70
CA GLN A 65 3.46 -14.03 7.51
C GLN A 65 2.03 -14.43 7.86
N ALA A 66 1.55 -14.07 9.05
CA ALA A 66 0.25 -14.51 9.58
C ALA A 66 -0.94 -13.90 8.83
N LEU A 67 -0.89 -12.61 8.50
CA LEU A 67 -2.02 -11.89 7.89
C LEU A 67 -2.00 -11.89 6.37
N LEU A 68 -0.82 -11.99 5.76
CA LEU A 68 -0.63 -11.80 4.33
C LEU A 68 0.09 -12.98 3.66
N GLY A 69 0.39 -14.06 4.38
CA GLY A 69 1.01 -15.25 3.81
C GLY A 69 2.39 -15.01 3.18
N VAL A 70 3.09 -13.92 3.58
CA VAL A 70 4.47 -13.69 3.14
C VAL A 70 5.32 -14.85 3.61
N ARG A 71 6.16 -15.39 2.74
CA ARG A 71 6.98 -16.56 3.06
C ARG A 71 8.13 -16.16 3.99
N PRO A 72 8.45 -16.96 5.02
CA PRO A 72 9.62 -16.73 5.86
C PRO A 72 10.91 -16.57 5.05
N GLN A 73 11.09 -17.40 4.02
CA GLN A 73 12.28 -17.38 3.15
C GLN A 73 12.40 -16.06 2.39
N THR A 74 11.29 -15.46 1.96
CA THR A 74 11.28 -14.16 1.29
C THR A 74 11.78 -13.06 2.23
N LEU A 75 11.32 -13.09 3.49
CA LEU A 75 11.74 -12.13 4.51
C LEU A 75 13.21 -12.31 4.93
N GLU A 76 13.68 -13.55 5.00
CA GLU A 76 15.09 -13.87 5.30
C GLU A 76 16.03 -13.41 4.18
N GLN A 77 15.69 -13.68 2.92
CA GLN A 77 16.57 -13.42 1.78
C GLN A 77 16.53 -11.96 1.32
N HIS A 78 15.35 -11.33 1.29
CA HIS A 78 15.15 -10.02 0.69
C HIS A 78 14.85 -8.91 1.70
N GLY A 79 14.45 -9.29 2.93
CA GLY A 79 13.97 -8.39 3.96
C GLY A 79 12.54 -7.91 3.73
N ALA A 80 11.96 -7.24 4.74
CA ALA A 80 10.61 -6.69 4.64
C ALA A 80 10.45 -5.59 3.58
N VAL A 81 11.50 -4.82 3.28
CA VAL A 81 11.47 -3.74 2.29
C VAL A 81 12.11 -4.23 1.00
N SER A 82 11.32 -4.91 0.18
CA SER A 82 11.74 -5.54 -1.07
C SER A 82 10.57 -5.70 -2.03
N ARG A 83 10.89 -5.97 -3.30
CA ARG A 83 9.91 -6.26 -4.34
C ARG A 83 9.14 -7.53 -4.03
N GLU A 84 9.86 -8.56 -3.59
CA GLU A 84 9.33 -9.90 -3.32
C GLU A 84 8.32 -9.85 -2.18
N THR A 85 8.67 -9.16 -1.08
CA THR A 85 7.78 -9.00 0.07
C THR A 85 6.52 -8.25 -0.32
N VAL A 86 6.60 -7.13 -1.08
CA VAL A 86 5.39 -6.36 -1.42
C VAL A 86 4.46 -7.12 -2.38
N ILE A 87 5.03 -7.93 -3.30
CA ILE A 87 4.27 -8.77 -4.23
C ILE A 87 3.51 -9.88 -3.48
N GLU A 88 4.15 -10.48 -2.47
CA GLU A 88 3.51 -11.47 -1.61
C GLU A 88 2.44 -10.80 -0.73
N MET A 89 2.73 -9.64 -0.14
CA MET A 89 1.78 -8.88 0.67
C MET A 89 0.50 -8.55 -0.12
N VAL A 90 0.62 -8.00 -1.34
CA VAL A 90 -0.56 -7.61 -2.14
C VAL A 90 -1.34 -8.84 -2.61
N SER A 91 -0.65 -9.94 -2.90
CA SER A 91 -1.30 -11.19 -3.28
C SER A 91 -2.05 -11.82 -2.10
N GLY A 92 -1.44 -11.86 -0.92
CA GLY A 92 -2.05 -12.35 0.30
C GLY A 92 -3.25 -11.53 0.74
N ALA A 93 -3.17 -10.20 0.61
CA ALA A 93 -4.29 -9.32 0.88
C ALA A 93 -5.53 -9.71 0.05
N LEU A 94 -5.38 -9.98 -1.26
CA LEU A 94 -6.49 -10.48 -2.09
C LEU A 94 -6.93 -11.90 -1.73
N VAL A 95 -6.02 -12.79 -1.36
CA VAL A 95 -6.40 -14.16 -0.97
C VAL A 95 -7.24 -14.15 0.31
N ASN A 96 -6.90 -13.30 1.27
CA ASN A 96 -7.51 -13.24 2.60
C ASN A 96 -8.70 -12.26 2.68
N SER A 97 -9.14 -11.70 1.56
CA SER A 97 -10.26 -10.75 1.48
C SER A 97 -11.25 -11.11 0.37
N GLY A 98 -12.45 -10.54 0.45
CA GLY A 98 -13.47 -10.61 -0.62
C GLY A 98 -13.28 -9.56 -1.72
N ALA A 99 -12.16 -8.81 -1.69
CA ALA A 99 -11.86 -7.72 -2.61
C ALA A 99 -11.44 -8.21 -4.00
N SER A 100 -11.51 -7.35 -4.99
CA SER A 100 -11.10 -7.62 -6.38
C SER A 100 -9.89 -6.80 -6.82
N ILE A 101 -9.53 -5.75 -6.09
CA ILE A 101 -8.31 -4.97 -6.27
C ILE A 101 -7.60 -4.75 -4.92
N ALA A 102 -6.28 -4.71 -4.93
CA ALA A 102 -5.47 -4.53 -3.74
C ALA A 102 -4.25 -3.63 -3.97
N VAL A 103 -3.84 -2.98 -2.89
CA VAL A 103 -2.54 -2.31 -2.77
C VAL A 103 -1.82 -2.80 -1.52
N ALA A 104 -0.51 -2.98 -1.62
CA ALA A 104 0.36 -3.22 -0.48
C ALA A 104 1.54 -2.23 -0.44
N VAL A 105 1.96 -1.84 0.76
CA VAL A 105 3.13 -0.97 0.96
C VAL A 105 4.06 -1.46 2.07
N THR A 106 5.36 -1.42 1.80
CA THR A 106 6.42 -1.72 2.76
C THR A 106 7.62 -0.82 2.51
N GLY A 107 8.16 -0.21 3.57
CA GLY A 107 9.17 0.83 3.40
C GLY A 107 9.76 1.36 4.70
N ILE A 108 10.70 2.30 4.55
CA ILE A 108 11.48 2.90 5.63
C ILE A 108 11.11 4.39 5.72
N ALA A 109 10.10 4.71 6.53
CA ALA A 109 9.66 6.10 6.68
C ALA A 109 10.62 6.97 7.52
N GLY A 110 11.60 6.38 8.22
CA GLY A 110 12.53 7.12 9.06
C GLY A 110 11.99 7.48 10.45
N PRO A 111 12.77 8.25 11.25
CA PRO A 111 14.05 8.86 10.86
C PRO A 111 15.24 7.88 10.82
N GLY A 112 15.10 6.68 11.40
CA GLY A 112 16.11 5.61 11.36
C GLY A 112 15.69 4.43 10.49
N GLY A 113 16.48 3.35 10.56
CA GLY A 113 16.20 2.07 9.87
C GLY A 113 16.64 2.02 8.41
N GLY A 114 17.21 3.11 7.88
CA GLY A 114 17.85 3.12 6.57
C GLY A 114 19.25 2.50 6.59
N SER A 115 19.73 2.14 5.41
CA SER A 115 21.10 1.69 5.13
C SER A 115 21.63 2.41 3.88
N ALA A 116 22.90 2.21 3.52
CA ALA A 116 23.46 2.76 2.29
C ALA A 116 22.68 2.29 1.04
N ASP A 117 22.28 1.01 1.01
CA ASP A 117 21.56 0.42 -0.13
C ASP A 117 20.05 0.68 -0.10
N LYS A 118 19.48 0.88 1.09
CA LYS A 118 18.05 1.16 1.30
C LYS A 118 17.90 2.35 2.25
N PRO A 119 18.10 3.59 1.77
CA PRO A 119 18.03 4.78 2.63
C PRO A 119 16.62 5.01 3.17
N VAL A 120 16.51 5.88 4.18
CA VAL A 120 15.21 6.43 4.59
C VAL A 120 14.51 7.03 3.38
N GLY A 121 13.19 6.83 3.29
CA GLY A 121 12.40 7.18 2.10
C GLY A 121 12.21 6.04 1.11
N THR A 122 12.94 4.92 1.26
CA THR A 122 12.77 3.74 0.40
C THR A 122 11.43 3.05 0.69
N VAL A 123 10.54 3.01 -0.31
CA VAL A 123 9.22 2.39 -0.19
C VAL A 123 8.92 1.56 -1.44
N TRP A 124 8.55 0.30 -1.22
CA TRP A 124 7.93 -0.54 -2.24
C TRP A 124 6.42 -0.43 -2.14
N VAL A 125 5.79 -0.19 -3.28
CA VAL A 125 4.33 -0.24 -3.43
C VAL A 125 3.99 -1.31 -4.46
N GLY A 126 3.04 -2.18 -4.12
CA GLY A 126 2.57 -3.25 -4.99
C GLY A 126 1.07 -3.16 -5.21
N TRP A 127 0.62 -3.44 -6.44
CA TRP A 127 -0.79 -3.41 -6.81
C TRP A 127 -1.18 -4.72 -7.50
N LYS A 128 -2.43 -5.13 -7.31
CA LYS A 128 -2.95 -6.33 -7.96
C LYS A 128 -4.46 -6.24 -8.15
N ARG A 129 -4.91 -6.64 -9.33
CA ARG A 129 -6.32 -6.95 -9.62
C ARG A 129 -6.47 -8.46 -9.66
N ARG A 130 -7.58 -8.98 -9.13
CA ARG A 130 -7.88 -10.42 -9.10
C ARG A 130 -7.88 -10.97 -10.53
N GLY A 131 -7.23 -12.12 -10.72
CA GLY A 131 -7.03 -12.72 -12.05
C GLY A 131 -5.83 -12.16 -12.83
N GLY A 132 -5.23 -11.04 -12.40
CA GLY A 132 -4.04 -10.46 -13.02
C GLY A 132 -2.74 -10.76 -12.26
N TYR A 133 -1.62 -10.40 -12.88
CA TYR A 133 -0.31 -10.40 -12.25
C TYR A 133 -0.17 -9.22 -11.29
N ALA A 134 0.57 -9.42 -10.20
CA ALA A 134 0.95 -8.33 -9.31
C ALA A 134 2.01 -7.45 -9.97
N SER A 135 1.87 -6.13 -9.85
CA SER A 135 2.90 -5.15 -10.18
C SER A 135 3.52 -4.59 -8.90
N ALA A 136 4.77 -4.13 -8.98
CA ALA A 136 5.44 -3.47 -7.87
C ALA A 136 6.41 -2.41 -8.39
N GLN A 137 6.49 -1.30 -7.68
CA GLN A 137 7.38 -0.18 -7.98
C GLN A 137 8.13 0.27 -6.73
N LEU A 138 9.42 0.58 -6.92
CA LEU A 138 10.28 1.17 -5.92
C LEU A 138 10.20 2.69 -6.00
N PHE A 139 10.05 3.33 -4.85
CA PHE A 139 10.11 4.76 -4.68
C PHE A 139 11.19 5.12 -3.65
N THR A 140 11.80 6.28 -3.86
CA THR A 140 12.66 6.94 -2.87
C THR A 140 12.08 8.32 -2.65
N PHE A 141 11.45 8.51 -1.49
CA PHE A 141 10.78 9.75 -1.13
C PHE A 141 11.66 10.61 -0.23
N ASP A 142 11.65 11.91 -0.47
CA ASP A 142 12.36 12.89 0.35
C ASP A 142 11.49 13.38 1.52
N GLY A 143 12.15 13.89 2.56
CA GLY A 143 11.51 14.54 3.71
C GLY A 143 11.52 13.70 4.97
N ASP A 144 10.76 14.16 5.96
CA ASP A 144 10.63 13.48 7.26
C ASP A 144 9.65 12.30 7.18
N ARG A 145 9.42 11.67 8.34
CA ARG A 145 8.53 10.50 8.45
C ARG A 145 7.11 10.78 7.96
N ASP A 146 6.59 11.96 8.20
CA ASP A 146 5.24 12.32 7.76
C ASP A 146 5.20 12.53 6.24
N ALA A 147 6.18 13.26 5.71
CA ALA A 147 6.34 13.48 4.28
C ALA A 147 6.46 12.18 3.48
N VAL A 148 7.27 11.22 3.94
CA VAL A 148 7.41 9.92 3.27
C VAL A 148 6.09 9.14 3.28
N ARG A 149 5.35 9.17 4.40
CA ARG A 149 4.05 8.50 4.50
C ARG A 149 3.00 9.14 3.59
N ARG A 150 2.92 10.47 3.52
CA ARG A 150 2.03 11.20 2.60
C ARG A 150 2.28 10.85 1.15
N GLN A 151 3.56 10.85 0.75
CA GLN A 151 3.96 10.46 -0.61
C GLN A 151 3.65 8.98 -0.89
N THR A 152 3.82 8.10 0.11
CA THR A 152 3.43 6.68 0.00
C THR A 152 1.93 6.52 -0.26
N VAL A 153 1.08 7.25 0.47
CA VAL A 153 -0.38 7.23 0.26
C VAL A 153 -0.71 7.72 -1.14
N ALA A 154 -0.18 8.87 -1.57
CA ALA A 154 -0.43 9.39 -2.92
C ALA A 154 -0.01 8.41 -4.02
N ALA A 155 1.18 7.82 -3.91
CA ALA A 155 1.67 6.83 -4.87
C ALA A 155 0.75 5.61 -4.93
N ALA A 156 0.34 5.08 -3.77
CA ALA A 156 -0.58 3.96 -3.68
C ALA A 156 -1.92 4.24 -4.39
N LEU A 157 -2.52 5.41 -4.16
CA LEU A 157 -3.78 5.81 -4.79
C LEU A 157 -3.64 6.01 -6.30
N HIS A 158 -2.55 6.64 -6.76
CA HIS A 158 -2.27 6.80 -8.18
C HIS A 158 -2.13 5.45 -8.90
N GLY A 159 -1.39 4.51 -8.34
CA GLY A 159 -1.22 3.20 -8.97
C GLY A 159 -2.50 2.36 -8.99
N LEU A 160 -3.37 2.50 -7.98
CA LEU A 160 -4.70 1.90 -8.00
C LEU A 160 -5.54 2.46 -9.15
N GLY A 161 -5.57 3.79 -9.32
CA GLY A 161 -6.34 4.42 -10.39
C GLY A 161 -5.83 4.09 -11.79
N ALA A 162 -4.54 3.79 -11.96
CA ALA A 162 -3.97 3.33 -13.22
C ALA A 162 -4.27 1.84 -13.54
N LEU A 163 -4.75 1.07 -12.56
CA LEU A 163 -5.06 -0.36 -12.69
C LEU A 163 -6.53 -0.62 -13.06
N LEU A 164 -7.40 0.37 -12.87
CA LEU A 164 -8.84 0.35 -13.15
C LEU A 164 -9.13 0.78 -14.59
#